data_AF-A0A285V3N0-F1
#
_entry.id   AF-A0A285V3N0-F1
#
_cell.length_a   1.000
_cell.length_b   1.000
_cell.length_c   1.000
_cell.angle_alpha   90.00
_cell.angle_beta   90.00
_cell.angle_gamma   90.00
#
_symmetry.space_group_name_H-M   'P 1'
#
loop_
_entity.id
_entity.type
_entity.pdbx_description
1 polymer ?
#
loop_
_entity_poly.entity_id
_entity_poly.type
_entity_poly.pdbx_seq_one_letter_code
_entity_poly.pdbx_strand_id
1 'polypeptide(L)'
;MSAGRGAGAHRAAVLLALVPVLIAVPGCAQESEGAVDAAPAETSTPGELERLVSDEVASGLPRLPDDAISPPAGAKRVEDVAAYSDDPARERAVLEDYGYRHGWERFWGSGTGTGPQTGIFVDQFEQPGGALAYAEDLARNDADHYGGLLSEGSPDLPSDCWRLVVDEPRPDQGLAGPAAFAWCTQGPFSVSVSAVAESVDAATEEVGAVVTDQLDRLPPG
;
A
#
# COMPACT_ATOMS: atom_id res chain seq x y z
N MET A 1 6.52 36.42 -45.40
CA MET A 1 7.01 37.81 -45.51
C MET A 1 6.20 38.67 -44.55
N SER A 2 6.84 39.63 -43.87
CA SER A 2 6.29 40.80 -43.13
C SER A 2 4.94 40.66 -42.40
N ALA A 3 4.90 40.65 -41.05
CA ALA A 3 4.95 41.82 -40.16
C ALA A 3 3.58 42.53 -39.97
N GLY A 4 3.25 43.12 -38.82
CA GLY A 4 4.17 43.50 -37.73
C GLY A 4 3.53 43.67 -36.34
N ARG A 5 4.39 44.10 -35.40
CA ARG A 5 4.11 44.28 -33.97
C ARG A 5 3.49 45.67 -33.73
N GLY A 6 2.56 45.75 -32.77
CA GLY A 6 2.15 47.01 -32.15
C GLY A 6 2.71 47.16 -30.73
N ALA A 7 3.85 47.83 -30.59
CA ALA A 7 4.16 48.59 -29.37
C ALA A 7 3.46 49.95 -29.50
N GLY A 8 3.13 50.71 -28.44
CA GLY A 8 3.34 50.57 -27.00
C GLY A 8 3.20 51.97 -26.38
N ALA A 9 3.03 52.09 -25.06
CA ALA A 9 3.03 53.40 -24.40
C ALA A 9 3.59 53.33 -22.97
N HIS A 10 4.84 53.78 -22.81
CA HIS A 10 5.49 53.96 -21.52
C HIS A 10 5.15 55.32 -20.88
N ARG A 11 5.13 55.37 -19.54
CA ARG A 11 5.78 56.37 -18.63
C ARG A 11 5.27 56.11 -17.20
N ALA A 12 6.15 55.68 -16.27
CA ALA A 12 6.92 56.51 -15.31
C ALA A 12 6.05 57.01 -14.13
N ALA A 13 6.47 57.07 -12.85
CA ALA A 13 7.79 56.99 -12.19
C ALA A 13 7.65 56.36 -10.76
N VAL A 14 8.66 55.69 -10.15
CA VAL A 14 9.67 56.19 -9.14
C VAL A 14 9.03 56.95 -7.95
N LEU A 15 9.29 56.80 -6.62
CA LEU A 15 10.40 56.36 -5.72
C LEU A 15 9.86 55.42 -4.59
N LEU A 16 10.58 54.46 -3.97
CA LEU A 16 11.81 54.50 -3.12
C LEU A 16 11.61 55.03 -1.67
N ALA A 17 11.69 54.15 -0.65
CA ALA A 17 11.85 54.51 0.77
C ALA A 17 12.55 53.41 1.61
N LEU A 18 13.50 53.82 2.47
CA LEU A 18 14.46 53.05 3.27
C LEU A 18 14.75 53.84 4.59
N VAL A 19 15.42 53.34 5.65
CA VAL A 19 16.26 52.14 5.81
C VAL A 19 15.68 51.16 6.90
N PRO A 20 16.09 51.02 8.21
CA PRO A 20 15.64 49.87 9.05
C PRO A 20 15.19 50.24 10.50
N VAL A 21 15.03 49.25 11.39
CA VAL A 21 15.73 49.19 12.71
C VAL A 21 15.71 47.74 13.25
N LEU A 22 16.85 47.29 13.76
CA LEU A 22 17.01 46.02 14.49
C LEU A 22 16.59 46.18 15.96
N ILE A 23 15.85 45.21 16.49
CA ILE A 23 15.91 44.87 17.93
C ILE A 23 16.09 43.35 18.03
N ALA A 24 17.26 42.94 18.49
CA ALA A 24 17.53 41.56 18.85
C ALA A 24 17.06 41.30 20.28
N VAL A 25 16.34 40.19 20.49
CA VAL A 25 16.10 39.61 21.81
C VAL A 25 16.46 38.12 21.70
N PRO A 26 17.35 37.58 22.56
CA PRO A 26 17.69 36.17 22.54
C PRO A 26 16.56 35.38 23.22
N GLY A 27 15.51 35.06 22.44
CA GLY A 27 14.51 34.07 22.83
C GLY A 27 15.13 32.68 22.74
N CYS A 28 15.18 31.96 23.86
CA CYS A 28 15.88 30.69 23.99
C CYS A 28 15.49 29.70 22.87
N ALA A 29 16.49 29.24 22.12
CA ALA A 29 16.36 27.97 21.41
C ALA A 29 16.22 26.89 22.48
N GLN A 30 15.00 26.39 22.66
CA GLN A 30 14.77 25.20 23.46
C GLN A 30 15.19 24.02 22.60
N GLU A 31 16.44 23.58 22.77
CA GLU A 31 16.89 22.29 22.24
C GLU A 31 15.96 21.23 22.79
N SER A 32 15.10 20.68 21.93
CA SER A 32 14.35 19.47 22.22
C SER A 32 15.29 18.29 22.14
N GLU A 33 16.14 18.13 23.17
CA GLU A 33 16.71 16.83 23.51
C GLU A 33 15.56 15.84 23.66
N GLY A 34 15.53 14.82 22.80
CA GLY A 34 14.32 14.04 22.55
C GLY A 34 13.88 14.01 21.09
N ALA A 35 14.81 14.14 20.13
CA ALA A 35 14.71 13.27 18.96
C ALA A 35 14.73 11.83 19.48
N VAL A 36 13.53 11.25 19.61
CA VAL A 36 13.41 9.80 19.68
C VAL A 36 13.88 9.34 18.31
N ASP A 37 15.12 8.85 18.24
CA ASP A 37 15.48 7.94 17.16
C ASP A 37 14.45 6.81 17.24
N ALA A 38 13.47 6.88 16.34
CA ALA A 38 12.68 5.72 15.98
C ALA A 38 13.70 4.78 15.33
N ALA A 39 14.34 3.96 16.17
CA ALA A 39 15.16 2.85 15.70
C ALA A 39 14.32 2.13 14.65
N PRO A 40 14.86 1.90 13.43
CA PRO A 40 14.08 1.32 12.37
C PRO A 40 13.43 0.06 12.92
N ALA A 41 12.12 -0.05 12.75
CA ALA A 41 11.37 -1.22 13.19
C ALA A 41 11.67 -2.37 12.21
N GLU A 42 12.93 -2.80 12.21
CA GLU A 42 13.43 -3.99 11.55
C GLU A 42 12.81 -5.19 12.25
N THR A 43 11.58 -5.53 11.87
CA THR A 43 11.09 -6.89 12.02
C THR A 43 12.15 -7.78 11.39
N SER A 44 12.85 -8.52 12.24
CA SER A 44 14.10 -9.19 11.87
C SER A 44 13.85 -10.61 11.37
N THR A 45 12.62 -11.12 11.58
CA THR A 45 12.21 -12.47 11.16
C THR A 45 10.71 -12.51 10.77
N PRO A 46 10.29 -13.47 9.92
CA PRO A 46 8.89 -13.64 9.53
C PRO A 46 7.89 -13.79 10.68
N GLY A 47 8.29 -14.44 11.78
CA GLY A 47 7.45 -14.57 12.99
C GLY A 47 7.24 -13.27 13.77
N GLU A 48 7.82 -12.16 13.31
CA GLU A 48 7.51 -10.82 13.83
C GLU A 48 6.44 -10.12 12.99
N LEU A 49 6.42 -10.33 11.66
CA LEU A 49 5.31 -9.91 10.81
C LEU A 49 3.99 -10.56 11.21
N GLU A 50 4.00 -11.84 11.62
CA GLU A 50 2.82 -12.56 12.12
C GLU A 50 2.03 -11.77 13.17
N ARG A 51 2.75 -11.05 14.05
CA ARG A 51 2.18 -10.27 15.17
C ARG A 51 1.65 -8.91 14.74
N LEU A 52 2.00 -8.46 13.53
CA LEU A 52 1.53 -7.22 12.93
C LEU A 52 0.31 -7.45 12.05
N VAL A 53 0.13 -8.64 11.46
CA VAL A 53 -1.08 -8.96 10.68
C VAL A 53 -2.30 -9.05 11.61
N SER A 54 -3.44 -8.49 11.19
CA SER A 54 -4.70 -8.56 11.94
C SER A 54 -5.12 -10.00 12.22
N ASP A 55 -5.76 -10.25 13.37
CA ASP A 55 -6.31 -11.56 13.75
C ASP A 55 -7.77 -11.74 13.30
N GLU A 56 -8.45 -10.63 13.06
CA GLU A 56 -9.87 -10.52 12.70
C GLU A 56 -10.05 -9.57 11.50
N VAL A 57 -11.19 -9.68 10.81
CA VAL A 57 -11.59 -8.83 9.68
C VAL A 57 -13.01 -8.31 9.90
N ALA A 58 -13.36 -7.16 9.31
CA ALA A 58 -14.60 -6.44 9.63
C ALA A 58 -15.88 -7.24 9.31
N SER A 59 -15.84 -8.07 8.26
CA SER A 59 -16.90 -9.03 7.89
C SER A 59 -17.18 -10.11 8.94
N GLY A 60 -16.30 -10.31 9.93
CA GLY A 60 -16.43 -11.36 10.93
C GLY A 60 -16.29 -12.78 10.38
N LEU A 61 -15.74 -12.94 9.16
CA LEU A 61 -15.43 -14.24 8.59
C LEU A 61 -14.47 -15.03 9.50
N PRO A 62 -14.62 -16.36 9.63
CA PRO A 62 -13.73 -17.14 10.47
C PRO A 62 -12.36 -17.29 9.82
N ARG A 63 -11.31 -17.20 10.64
CA ARG A 63 -9.91 -17.39 10.23
C ARG A 63 -9.71 -18.80 9.68
N LEU A 64 -9.15 -18.90 8.47
CA LEU A 64 -8.77 -20.16 7.84
C LEU A 64 -7.41 -20.65 8.38
N PRO A 65 -7.17 -21.95 8.54
CA PRO A 65 -5.82 -22.47 8.77
C PRO A 65 -4.88 -22.18 7.59
N ASP A 66 -3.60 -21.92 7.86
CA ASP A 66 -2.63 -21.60 6.78
C ASP A 66 -2.39 -22.77 5.82
N ASP A 67 -2.48 -24.01 6.31
CA ASP A 67 -2.38 -25.25 5.54
C ASP A 67 -3.67 -25.62 4.79
N ALA A 68 -4.76 -24.88 5.00
CA ALA A 68 -5.99 -25.00 4.21
C ALA A 68 -5.98 -24.14 2.94
N ILE A 69 -5.00 -23.23 2.79
CA ILE A 69 -4.79 -22.42 1.58
C ILE A 69 -3.78 -23.15 0.67
N SER A 70 -3.89 -22.95 -0.65
CA SER A 70 -3.00 -23.55 -1.64
C SER A 70 -2.57 -22.52 -2.70
N PRO A 71 -1.29 -22.09 -2.74
CA PRO A 71 -0.20 -22.47 -1.82
C PRO A 71 -0.46 -22.08 -0.35
N PRO A 72 0.17 -22.75 0.63
CA PRO A 72 -0.04 -22.47 2.05
C PRO A 72 0.23 -21.00 2.41
N ALA A 73 -0.59 -20.43 3.27
CA ALA A 73 -0.44 -19.07 3.78
C ALA A 73 0.58 -19.01 4.93
N GLY A 74 0.59 -17.93 5.71
CA GLY A 74 1.57 -17.72 6.78
C GLY A 74 2.85 -17.05 6.28
N ALA A 75 3.99 -17.35 6.90
CA ALA A 75 5.30 -16.78 6.56
C ALA A 75 5.69 -17.03 5.09
N LYS A 76 6.18 -15.98 4.42
CA LYS A 76 6.68 -16.01 3.04
C LYS A 76 8.14 -15.57 2.96
N ARG A 77 8.91 -16.31 2.19
CA ARG A 77 10.24 -15.93 1.69
C ARG A 77 10.12 -15.44 0.25
N VAL A 78 11.21 -14.89 -0.27
CA VAL A 78 11.31 -14.47 -1.67
C VAL A 78 11.00 -15.60 -2.66
N GLU A 79 11.35 -16.85 -2.34
CA GLU A 79 11.06 -18.00 -3.20
C GLU A 79 9.58 -18.38 -3.20
N ASP A 80 8.85 -18.12 -2.11
CA ASP A 80 7.43 -18.44 -1.99
C ASP A 80 6.58 -17.43 -2.77
N VAL A 81 6.89 -16.13 -2.67
CA VAL A 81 6.22 -15.07 -3.45
C VAL A 81 6.55 -15.18 -4.93
N ALA A 82 7.82 -15.43 -5.28
CA ALA A 82 8.23 -15.61 -6.67
C ALA A 82 7.52 -16.78 -7.37
N ALA A 83 7.10 -17.81 -6.62
CA ALA A 83 6.41 -18.98 -7.15
C ALA A 83 4.97 -18.70 -7.64
N TYR A 84 4.41 -17.52 -7.36
CA TYR A 84 3.13 -17.09 -7.96
C TYR A 84 3.26 -16.62 -9.42
N SER A 85 4.46 -16.31 -9.89
CA SER A 85 4.72 -15.85 -11.25
C SER A 85 4.91 -17.01 -12.25
N ASP A 86 4.53 -16.80 -13.50
CA ASP A 86 4.83 -17.74 -14.61
C ASP A 86 6.35 -17.88 -14.87
N ASP A 87 7.16 -16.90 -14.42
CA ASP A 87 8.62 -16.97 -14.42
C ASP A 87 9.20 -16.65 -13.02
N PRO A 88 9.22 -17.63 -12.09
CA PRO A 88 9.72 -17.44 -10.73
C PRO A 88 11.20 -17.04 -10.66
N ALA A 89 11.99 -17.37 -11.70
CA ALA A 89 13.41 -17.03 -11.73
C ALA A 89 13.61 -15.53 -12.01
N ARG A 90 12.80 -14.95 -12.90
CA ARG A 90 12.69 -13.51 -13.11
C ARG A 90 12.05 -12.81 -11.91
N GLU A 91 10.96 -13.34 -11.38
CA GLU A 91 10.23 -12.71 -10.27
C GLU A 91 11.09 -12.55 -9.03
N ARG A 92 11.82 -13.60 -8.63
CA ARG A 92 12.78 -13.54 -7.53
C ARG A 92 13.84 -12.44 -7.74
N ALA A 93 14.29 -12.23 -8.99
CA ALA A 93 15.27 -11.18 -9.28
C ALA A 93 14.68 -9.76 -9.20
N VAL A 94 13.38 -9.60 -9.49
CA VAL A 94 12.66 -8.32 -9.31
C VAL A 94 12.44 -8.04 -7.83
N LEU A 95 11.98 -9.03 -7.05
CA LEU A 95 11.83 -8.93 -5.60
C LEU A 95 13.18 -8.63 -4.90
N GLU A 96 14.28 -9.21 -5.39
CA GLU A 96 15.65 -8.91 -4.91
C GLU A 96 16.08 -7.47 -5.23
N ASP A 97 15.69 -6.89 -6.37
CA ASP A 97 15.96 -5.48 -6.73
C ASP A 97 15.12 -4.50 -5.89
N TYR A 98 13.88 -4.86 -5.56
CA TYR A 98 13.03 -4.13 -4.59
C TYR A 98 13.55 -4.28 -3.15
N GLY A 99 14.47 -5.20 -2.89
CA GLY A 99 15.00 -5.44 -1.56
C GLY A 99 14.02 -6.17 -0.65
N TYR A 100 13.21 -7.08 -1.19
CA TYR A 100 12.28 -7.91 -0.43
C TYR A 100 13.00 -8.68 0.69
N ARG A 101 12.46 -8.63 1.91
CA ARG A 101 12.98 -9.35 3.09
C ARG A 101 12.21 -10.65 3.31
N HIS A 102 10.93 -10.52 3.60
CA HIS A 102 9.99 -11.58 3.93
C HIS A 102 8.59 -10.98 4.04
N GLY A 103 7.58 -11.85 4.03
CA GLY A 103 6.18 -11.47 4.12
C GLY A 103 5.38 -12.39 5.03
N TRP A 104 4.11 -12.05 5.21
CA TRP A 104 3.13 -12.88 5.89
C TRP A 104 1.76 -12.76 5.23
N GLU A 105 1.13 -13.89 4.97
CA GLU A 105 -0.23 -13.97 4.42
C GLU A 105 -1.23 -14.52 5.43
N ARG A 106 -2.46 -14.00 5.37
CA ARG A 106 -3.55 -14.40 6.26
C ARG A 106 -4.90 -14.30 5.55
N PHE A 107 -5.77 -15.29 5.77
CA PHE A 107 -7.05 -15.44 5.07
C PHE A 107 -8.20 -15.83 6.03
N TRP A 108 -9.38 -15.28 5.78
CA TRP A 108 -10.65 -15.57 6.47
C TRP A 108 -11.71 -15.90 5.44
N GLY A 109 -12.61 -16.84 5.70
CA GLY A 109 -13.62 -17.24 4.72
C GLY A 109 -14.47 -18.43 5.14
N SER A 110 -15.36 -18.87 4.24
CA SER A 110 -16.30 -19.99 4.47
C SER A 110 -15.65 -21.36 4.69
N GLY A 111 -14.37 -21.52 4.35
CA GLY A 111 -13.62 -22.77 4.43
C GLY A 111 -13.92 -23.77 3.30
N THR A 112 -14.82 -23.46 2.37
CA THR A 112 -15.20 -24.34 1.25
C THR A 112 -14.54 -23.98 -0.08
N GLY A 113 -13.54 -23.10 -0.08
CA GLY A 113 -12.90 -22.55 -1.29
C GLY A 113 -13.87 -21.82 -2.24
N THR A 114 -15.04 -21.45 -1.72
CA THR A 114 -16.20 -20.94 -2.48
C THR A 114 -17.02 -20.01 -1.60
N GLY A 115 -17.42 -18.86 -2.13
CA GLY A 115 -18.11 -17.81 -1.39
C GLY A 115 -17.15 -16.74 -0.85
N PRO A 116 -17.57 -15.95 0.17
CA PRO A 116 -16.79 -14.82 0.65
C PRO A 116 -15.46 -15.20 1.27
N GLN A 117 -14.44 -14.38 1.00
CA GLN A 117 -13.09 -14.54 1.51
C GLN A 117 -12.39 -13.17 1.61
N THR A 118 -11.70 -12.93 2.71
CA THR A 118 -10.82 -11.77 2.90
C THR A 118 -9.38 -12.25 3.05
N GLY A 119 -8.44 -11.59 2.39
CA GLY A 119 -7.00 -11.86 2.47
C GLY A 119 -6.22 -10.61 2.89
N ILE A 120 -5.19 -10.79 3.72
CA ILE A 120 -4.23 -9.75 4.10
C ILE A 120 -2.82 -10.28 3.84
N PHE A 121 -2.00 -9.45 3.21
CA PHE A 121 -0.61 -9.70 2.87
C PHE A 121 0.19 -8.53 3.44
N VAL A 122 1.21 -8.81 4.24
CA VAL A 122 2.15 -7.79 4.75
C VAL A 122 3.55 -8.21 4.35
N ASP A 123 4.20 -7.40 3.53
CA ASP A 123 5.52 -7.67 2.96
C ASP A 123 6.51 -6.59 3.41
N GLN A 124 7.70 -7.00 3.87
CA GLN A 124 8.74 -6.08 4.33
C GLN A 124 9.88 -5.99 3.32
N PHE A 125 10.40 -4.78 3.14
CA PHE A 125 11.49 -4.45 2.22
C PHE A 125 12.68 -3.84 2.97
N GLU A 126 13.85 -3.75 2.34
CA GLU A 126 15.01 -3.07 2.93
C GLU A 126 14.74 -1.57 3.15
N GLN A 127 13.93 -0.95 2.28
CA GLN A 127 13.71 0.49 2.20
C GLN A 127 12.27 0.80 1.75
N PRO A 128 11.68 1.94 2.17
CA PRO A 128 10.33 2.35 1.75
C PRO A 128 10.10 2.43 0.25
N GLY A 129 11.12 2.83 -0.53
CA GLY A 129 11.02 2.88 -1.99
C GLY A 129 10.82 1.52 -2.66
N GLY A 130 11.31 0.44 -2.03
CA GLY A 130 11.10 -0.93 -2.50
C GLY A 130 9.67 -1.41 -2.27
N ALA A 131 9.12 -1.12 -1.08
CA ALA A 131 7.71 -1.38 -0.77
C ALA A 131 6.76 -0.63 -1.72
N LEU A 132 7.08 0.63 -2.03
CA LEU A 132 6.29 1.45 -2.96
C LEU A 132 6.32 0.90 -4.38
N ALA A 133 7.50 0.56 -4.91
CA ALA A 133 7.63 -0.02 -6.25
C ALA A 133 6.89 -1.37 -6.36
N TYR A 134 6.98 -2.22 -5.34
CA TYR A 134 6.26 -3.49 -5.28
C TYR A 134 4.73 -3.30 -5.26
N ALA A 135 4.22 -2.39 -4.41
CA ALA A 135 2.79 -2.10 -4.33
C ALA A 135 2.24 -1.54 -5.66
N GLU A 136 2.98 -0.62 -6.29
CA GLU A 136 2.62 0.01 -7.57
C GLU A 136 2.56 -1.02 -8.72
N ASP A 137 3.53 -1.94 -8.78
CA ASP A 137 3.58 -2.99 -9.80
C ASP A 137 2.55 -4.09 -9.55
N LEU A 138 2.35 -4.53 -8.30
CA LEU A 138 1.36 -5.54 -7.95
C LEU A 138 -0.06 -5.04 -8.28
N ALA A 139 -0.36 -3.78 -7.94
CA ALA A 139 -1.64 -3.15 -8.28
C ALA A 139 -1.92 -3.11 -9.80
N ARG A 140 -0.87 -2.90 -10.62
CA ARG A 140 -0.96 -2.96 -12.09
C ARG A 140 -1.14 -4.38 -12.61
N ASN A 141 -0.32 -5.31 -12.13
CA ASN A 141 -0.34 -6.71 -12.56
C ASN A 141 -1.70 -7.35 -12.25
N ASP A 142 -2.27 -7.12 -11.07
CA ASP A 142 -3.59 -7.63 -10.71
C ASP A 142 -4.71 -6.95 -11.51
N ALA A 143 -4.59 -5.66 -11.82
CA ALA A 143 -5.55 -4.98 -12.70
C ALA A 143 -5.56 -5.57 -14.11
N ASP A 144 -4.39 -5.85 -14.69
CA ASP A 144 -4.24 -6.54 -15.97
C ASP A 144 -4.71 -8.01 -15.91
N HIS A 145 -4.48 -8.71 -14.78
CA HIS A 145 -4.88 -10.10 -14.59
C HIS A 145 -6.40 -10.27 -14.48
N TYR A 146 -7.05 -9.55 -13.55
CA TYR A 146 -8.50 -9.68 -13.31
C TYR A 146 -9.37 -8.85 -14.28
N GLY A 147 -8.78 -7.85 -14.94
CA GLY A 147 -9.47 -6.96 -15.88
C GLY A 147 -10.44 -5.99 -15.19
N GLY A 148 -10.10 -5.51 -13.99
CA GLY A 148 -10.92 -4.61 -13.17
C GLY A 148 -10.62 -3.12 -13.38
N LEU A 149 -11.29 -2.28 -12.59
CA LEU A 149 -11.05 -0.83 -12.56
C LEU A 149 -10.01 -0.50 -11.48
N LEU A 150 -8.79 -0.17 -11.89
CA LEU A 150 -7.74 0.35 -11.00
C LEU A 150 -7.90 1.86 -10.79
N SER A 151 -7.70 2.30 -9.55
CA SER A 151 -7.74 3.69 -9.11
C SER A 151 -6.60 3.98 -8.13
N GLU A 152 -5.97 5.15 -8.26
CA GLU A 152 -5.03 5.71 -7.28
C GLU A 152 -5.82 6.63 -6.34
N GLY A 153 -5.76 6.36 -5.03
CA GLY A 153 -6.61 6.98 -4.03
C GLY A 153 -8.07 6.51 -4.05
N SER A 154 -8.68 6.46 -2.88
CA SER A 154 -10.13 6.26 -2.68
C SER A 154 -10.58 7.16 -1.53
N PRO A 155 -11.83 7.68 -1.47
CA PRO A 155 -12.29 8.44 -0.31
C PRO A 155 -12.16 7.69 1.02
N ASP A 156 -12.17 6.35 0.96
CA ASP A 156 -12.13 5.44 2.12
C ASP A 156 -10.75 4.77 2.32
N LEU A 157 -9.70 5.25 1.63
CA LEU A 157 -8.32 4.76 1.77
C LEU A 157 -7.34 5.94 1.87
N PRO A 158 -6.13 5.75 2.43
CA PRO A 158 -5.03 6.71 2.29
C PRO A 158 -4.76 7.11 0.83
N SER A 159 -4.30 8.34 0.61
CA SER A 159 -4.16 8.93 -0.72
C SER A 159 -3.10 8.26 -1.61
N ASP A 160 -2.16 7.57 -0.99
CA ASP A 160 -1.04 6.83 -1.56
C ASP A 160 -1.35 5.32 -1.74
N CYS A 161 -2.58 4.90 -1.45
CA CYS A 161 -3.03 3.54 -1.75
C CYS A 161 -3.64 3.44 -3.16
N TRP A 162 -3.42 2.29 -3.80
CA TRP A 162 -4.17 1.87 -4.99
C TRP A 162 -5.36 1.00 -4.59
N ARG A 163 -6.43 1.06 -5.38
CA ARG A 163 -7.61 0.19 -5.25
C ARG A 163 -8.05 -0.35 -6.60
N LEU A 164 -8.23 -1.67 -6.68
CA LEU A 164 -8.83 -2.38 -7.81
C LEU A 164 -10.24 -2.85 -7.44
N VAL A 165 -11.18 -2.71 -8.36
CA VAL A 165 -12.54 -3.28 -8.25
C VAL A 165 -12.83 -4.21 -9.42
N VAL A 166 -13.35 -5.40 -9.13
CA VAL A 166 -13.73 -6.43 -10.09
C VAL A 166 -15.21 -6.78 -9.86
N ASP A 167 -16.09 -6.29 -10.73
CA ASP A 167 -17.55 -6.44 -10.57
C ASP A 167 -18.05 -7.85 -10.93
N GLU A 168 -17.54 -8.42 -12.02
CA GLU A 168 -17.92 -9.77 -12.46
C GLU A 168 -17.04 -10.84 -11.78
N PRO A 169 -17.63 -11.96 -11.28
CA PRO A 169 -16.86 -13.08 -10.77
C PRO A 169 -15.88 -13.66 -11.81
N ARG A 170 -14.70 -14.09 -11.35
CA ARG A 170 -13.63 -14.73 -12.13
C ARG A 170 -13.24 -16.06 -11.48
N PRO A 171 -14.12 -17.09 -11.50
CA PRO A 171 -13.88 -18.34 -10.76
C PRO A 171 -12.69 -19.15 -11.28
N ASP A 172 -12.31 -18.97 -12.55
CA ASP A 172 -11.09 -19.48 -13.17
C ASP A 172 -9.81 -18.78 -12.68
N GLN A 173 -9.95 -17.58 -12.10
CA GLN A 173 -8.91 -16.79 -11.44
C GLN A 173 -9.09 -16.77 -9.90
N GLY A 174 -9.92 -17.67 -9.35
CA GLY A 174 -10.15 -17.79 -7.90
C GLY A 174 -11.17 -16.81 -7.29
N LEU A 175 -11.74 -15.87 -8.05
CA LEU A 175 -12.75 -14.93 -7.56
C LEU A 175 -14.16 -15.51 -7.70
N ALA A 176 -14.68 -16.09 -6.63
CA ALA A 176 -16.01 -16.72 -6.59
C ALA A 176 -17.19 -15.73 -6.63
N GLY A 177 -16.93 -14.43 -6.51
CA GLY A 177 -17.90 -13.33 -6.47
C GLY A 177 -17.26 -12.01 -6.92
N PRO A 178 -18.00 -10.89 -6.90
CA PRO A 178 -17.42 -9.55 -6.99
C PRO A 178 -16.32 -9.35 -5.94
N ALA A 179 -15.27 -8.60 -6.30
CA ALA A 179 -14.09 -8.42 -5.47
C ALA A 179 -13.57 -6.98 -5.47
N ALA A 180 -12.85 -6.65 -4.40
CA ALA A 180 -12.06 -5.44 -4.27
C ALA A 180 -10.68 -5.79 -3.72
N PHE A 181 -9.69 -4.98 -4.08
CA PHE A 181 -8.31 -5.11 -3.61
C PHE A 181 -7.77 -3.73 -3.30
N ALA A 182 -6.85 -3.63 -2.34
CA ALA A 182 -6.06 -2.43 -2.10
C ALA A 182 -4.60 -2.76 -1.84
N TRP A 183 -3.72 -1.84 -2.24
CA TRP A 183 -2.29 -1.89 -1.98
C TRP A 183 -1.87 -0.55 -1.39
N CYS A 184 -1.21 -0.59 -0.23
CA CYS A 184 -0.79 0.57 0.55
C CYS A 184 0.64 0.38 1.04
N THR A 185 1.32 1.46 1.42
CA THR A 185 2.64 1.36 2.06
C THR A 185 2.71 2.13 3.38
N GLN A 186 3.51 1.64 4.31
CA GLN A 186 3.85 2.37 5.53
C GLN A 186 5.31 2.10 5.88
N GLY A 187 6.18 3.11 5.74
CA GLY A 187 7.62 2.92 5.87
C GLY A 187 8.13 1.79 4.95
N PRO A 188 8.90 0.81 5.45
CA PRO A 188 9.41 -0.31 4.65
C PRO A 188 8.40 -1.45 4.40
N PHE A 189 7.12 -1.28 4.77
CA PHE A 189 6.09 -2.30 4.62
C PHE A 189 5.16 -1.99 3.45
N SER A 190 4.85 -3.01 2.65
CA SER A 190 3.70 -3.05 1.74
C SER A 190 2.58 -3.83 2.41
N VAL A 191 1.34 -3.33 2.28
CA VAL A 191 0.12 -3.99 2.73
C VAL A 191 -0.78 -4.20 1.53
N SER A 192 -1.11 -5.46 1.23
CA SER A 192 -2.13 -5.80 0.24
C SER A 192 -3.32 -6.42 0.96
N VAL A 193 -4.53 -5.98 0.62
CA VAL A 193 -5.79 -6.54 1.15
C VAL A 193 -6.68 -6.91 -0.02
N SER A 194 -7.31 -8.07 0.03
CA SER A 194 -8.33 -8.50 -0.94
C SER A 194 -9.60 -8.93 -0.22
N ALA A 195 -10.75 -8.68 -0.83
CA ALA A 195 -12.04 -9.19 -0.38
C ALA A 195 -12.88 -9.65 -1.57
N VAL A 196 -13.44 -10.85 -1.48
CA VAL A 196 -14.49 -11.39 -2.34
C VAL A 196 -15.78 -11.40 -1.53
N ALA A 197 -16.83 -10.80 -2.05
CA ALA A 197 -18.11 -10.62 -1.34
C ALA A 197 -19.31 -10.92 -2.26
N GLU A 198 -20.53 -10.59 -1.80
CA GLU A 198 -21.76 -10.69 -2.61
C GLU A 198 -21.99 -9.48 -3.54
N SER A 199 -21.24 -8.38 -3.33
CA SER A 199 -21.32 -7.16 -4.13
C SER A 199 -19.99 -6.39 -4.10
N VAL A 200 -19.77 -5.52 -5.09
CA VAL A 200 -18.64 -4.57 -5.15
C VAL A 200 -18.60 -3.66 -3.92
N ASP A 201 -19.76 -3.18 -3.47
CA ASP A 201 -19.87 -2.27 -2.32
C ASP A 201 -19.41 -2.99 -1.05
N ALA A 202 -19.91 -4.20 -0.79
CA ALA A 202 -19.51 -4.99 0.38
C ALA A 202 -18.02 -5.37 0.35
N ALA A 203 -17.46 -5.69 -0.82
CA ALA A 203 -16.03 -5.94 -0.95
C ALA A 203 -15.18 -4.67 -0.71
N THR A 204 -15.66 -3.51 -1.19
CA THR A 204 -14.98 -2.22 -0.99
C THR A 204 -15.01 -1.79 0.48
N GLU A 205 -16.15 -1.92 1.16
CA GLU A 205 -16.31 -1.61 2.58
C GLU A 205 -15.39 -2.50 3.45
N GLU A 206 -15.34 -3.81 3.17
CA GLU A 206 -14.42 -4.75 3.84
C GLU A 206 -12.96 -4.35 3.65
N VAL A 207 -12.53 -4.08 2.41
CA VAL A 207 -11.15 -3.67 2.11
C VAL A 207 -10.79 -2.35 2.81
N GLY A 208 -11.67 -1.34 2.79
CA GLY A 208 -11.40 -0.06 3.45
C GLY A 208 -11.23 -0.18 4.97
N ALA A 209 -12.11 -0.96 5.61
CA ALA A 209 -12.03 -1.23 7.04
C ALA A 209 -10.76 -2.03 7.40
N VAL A 210 -10.48 -3.11 6.67
CA VAL A 210 -9.34 -3.99 6.94
C VAL A 210 -8.00 -3.32 6.65
N VAL A 211 -7.89 -2.49 5.60
CA VAL A 211 -6.68 -1.67 5.37
C VAL A 211 -6.42 -0.72 6.53
N THR A 212 -7.46 -0.02 7.02
CA THR A 212 -7.33 0.93 8.14
C THR A 212 -6.82 0.22 9.39
N ASP A 213 -7.48 -0.86 9.80
CA ASP A 213 -7.08 -1.67 10.96
C ASP A 213 -5.69 -2.33 10.81
N GLN A 214 -5.26 -2.61 9.57
CA GLN A 214 -3.95 -3.20 9.29
C GLN A 214 -2.81 -2.18 9.30
N LEU A 215 -3.03 -0.96 8.81
CA LEU A 215 -2.02 0.11 8.84
C LEU A 215 -1.77 0.61 10.28
N ASP A 216 -2.83 0.73 11.09
CA ASP A 216 -2.74 1.10 12.52
C ASP A 216 -1.93 0.10 13.38
N ARG A 217 -1.71 -1.13 12.89
CA ARG A 217 -0.86 -2.14 13.53
C ARG A 217 0.62 -2.04 13.17
N LEU A 218 0.95 -1.38 12.07
CA LEU A 218 2.33 -1.28 11.60
C LEU A 218 3.08 -0.19 12.39
N PRO A 219 4.42 -0.34 12.56
CA PRO A 219 5.25 0.75 13.05
C PRO A 219 5.08 2.02 12.19
N PRO A 220 5.10 3.23 12.78
CA PRO A 220 5.12 4.46 12.00
C PRO A 220 6.40 4.53 11.13
N GLY A 221 6.26 5.05 9.92
CA GLY A 221 7.36 5.27 8.96
C GLY A 221 8.11 6.59 9.17
#